data_AF-A0A8V0XP65-F1
#
_entry.id   AF-A0A8V0XP65-F1
#
_cell.length_a   1.000
_cell.length_b   1.000
_cell.length_c   1.000
_cell.angle_alpha   90.00
_cell.angle_beta   90.00
_cell.angle_gamma   90.00
#
_symmetry.space_group_name_H-M   'P 1'
#
loop_
_entity.id
_entity.type
_entity.pdbx_description
1 polymer ?
#
loop_
_entity_poly.entity_id
_entity_poly.type
_entity_poly.pdbx_seq_one_letter_code
_entity_poly.pdbx_strand_id
1 'polypeptide(L)'
;SGTAKYRNGHPALPGAHRCSRLLSPSSPVCMLCRRARVDPDICGQTSADGGLCAHRFCLFFANGLLKWKRPTGGIFGFPPDAIQHTIQLADQKRCFVCRGKGAAISCAETGCERSFHLPCAEKGECVTQYFGQHR
;
A
#
# COMPACT_ATOMS: atom_id res chain seq x y z
N SER A 1 13.05 11.51 7.19
CA SER A 1 12.17 11.83 6.04
C SER A 1 12.37 10.75 4.99
N GLY A 2 11.47 9.75 4.91
CA GLY A 2 11.60 8.60 4.01
C GLY A 2 11.07 8.90 2.61
N THR A 3 11.90 8.89 1.58
CA THR A 3 11.53 9.29 0.21
C THR A 3 11.82 8.19 -0.81
N ALA A 4 10.85 7.92 -1.69
CA ALA A 4 11.00 6.98 -2.80
C ALA A 4 11.63 7.63 -4.03
N LYS A 5 12.77 7.11 -4.51
CA LYS A 5 13.47 7.56 -5.73
C LYS A 5 13.25 6.58 -6.89
N TYR A 6 13.11 7.12 -8.09
CA TYR A 6 12.85 6.41 -9.35
C TYR A 6 14.14 6.33 -10.20
N ARG A 7 14.43 5.18 -10.81
CA ARG A 7 15.50 4.99 -11.81
C ARG A 7 14.87 4.53 -13.13
N ASN A 8 15.45 4.98 -14.25
CA ASN A 8 15.07 4.56 -15.61
C ASN A 8 16.02 3.47 -16.12
N GLY A 9 15.49 2.36 -16.65
CA GLY A 9 16.24 1.49 -17.59
C GLY A 9 15.74 0.04 -17.77
N HIS A 10 14.98 -0.20 -18.86
CA HIS A 10 14.92 -1.37 -19.79
C HIS A 10 14.83 -2.87 -19.32
N PRO A 11 14.29 -3.80 -20.15
CA PRO A 11 13.33 -4.84 -19.71
C PRO A 11 13.76 -6.32 -19.86
N ALA A 12 13.06 -7.25 -19.18
CA ALA A 12 12.78 -8.66 -19.59
C ALA A 12 11.90 -9.38 -18.52
N LEU A 13 10.63 -9.76 -18.79
CA LEU A 13 10.06 -11.05 -19.29
C LEU A 13 9.67 -12.08 -18.19
N PRO A 14 8.73 -13.03 -18.48
CA PRO A 14 7.69 -13.47 -17.53
C PRO A 14 7.90 -14.89 -16.97
N GLY A 15 7.44 -15.11 -15.73
CA GLY A 15 7.37 -16.44 -15.10
C GLY A 15 5.97 -16.72 -14.55
N ALA A 16 5.29 -17.70 -15.16
CA ALA A 16 3.95 -18.15 -14.79
C ALA A 16 4.00 -19.28 -13.76
N HIS A 17 3.41 -19.10 -12.56
CA HIS A 17 3.25 -20.20 -11.61
C HIS A 17 1.84 -20.25 -11.00
N ARG A 18 0.96 -20.89 -11.79
CA ARG A 18 -0.11 -21.85 -11.44
C ARG A 18 -0.98 -21.60 -10.19
N CYS A 19 -2.26 -21.35 -10.50
CA CYS A 19 -3.42 -21.31 -9.62
C CYS A 19 -3.71 -22.67 -8.96
N SER A 20 -4.06 -22.70 -7.67
CA SER A 20 -4.78 -23.84 -7.05
C SER A 20 -5.38 -23.50 -5.67
N ARG A 21 -6.72 -23.41 -5.68
CA ARG A 21 -7.68 -23.89 -4.67
C ARG A 21 -8.23 -22.91 -3.61
N LEU A 22 -9.56 -22.92 -3.61
CA LEU A 22 -10.56 -22.40 -2.66
C LEU A 22 -10.87 -20.90 -2.72
N LEU A 23 -11.79 -20.55 -3.64
CA LEU A 23 -12.65 -19.38 -3.54
C LEU A 23 -13.64 -19.61 -2.38
N SER A 24 -13.25 -19.19 -1.17
CA SER A 24 -14.19 -18.93 -0.07
C SER A 24 -14.89 -17.59 -0.32
N PRO A 25 -16.09 -17.34 0.23
CA PRO A 25 -16.83 -16.10 -0.02
C PRO A 25 -15.96 -14.89 0.34
N SER A 26 -15.54 -14.16 -0.70
CA SER A 26 -14.76 -12.92 -0.66
C SER A 26 -13.67 -12.86 0.42
N SER A 27 -12.50 -13.43 0.16
CA SER A 27 -11.31 -13.08 0.95
C SER A 27 -11.20 -11.55 1.08
N PRO A 28 -11.00 -11.01 2.29
CA PRO A 28 -11.15 -9.59 2.54
C PRO A 28 -10.15 -8.81 1.67
N VAL A 29 -10.67 -7.88 0.86
CA VAL A 29 -9.89 -7.08 -0.09
C VAL A 29 -9.29 -5.88 0.62
N CYS A 30 -7.98 -5.70 0.54
CA CYS A 30 -7.35 -4.49 1.08
C CYS A 30 -7.90 -3.25 0.37
N MET A 31 -8.43 -2.29 1.14
CA MET A 31 -9.07 -1.09 0.59
C MET A 31 -8.08 -0.10 -0.06
N LEU A 32 -6.79 -0.22 0.26
CA LEU A 32 -5.72 0.59 -0.33
C LEU A 32 -5.24 -0.01 -1.65
N CYS A 33 -4.74 -1.25 -1.66
CA CYS A 33 -4.21 -1.85 -2.90
C CYS A 33 -5.24 -2.59 -3.76
N ARG A 34 -6.50 -2.70 -3.30
CA ARG A 34 -7.63 -3.36 -3.98
C ARG A 34 -7.36 -4.81 -4.39
N ARG A 35 -6.53 -5.51 -3.62
CA ARG A 35 -6.19 -6.92 -3.84
C ARG A 35 -6.50 -7.72 -2.58
N ALA A 36 -7.07 -8.91 -2.77
CA ALA A 36 -7.31 -9.89 -1.70
C ALA A 36 -6.12 -10.85 -1.52
N ARG A 37 -5.39 -11.14 -2.59
CA ARG A 37 -4.17 -11.96 -2.57
C ARG A 37 -3.02 -11.14 -3.12
N VAL A 38 -2.00 -10.98 -2.30
CA VAL A 38 -0.72 -10.36 -2.60
C VAL A 38 0.34 -11.18 -1.89
N ASP A 39 1.58 -11.09 -2.36
CA ASP A 39 2.69 -11.70 -1.66
C ASP A 39 2.80 -11.10 -0.24
N PRO A 40 2.78 -11.91 0.83
CA PRO A 40 2.96 -11.45 2.20
C PRO A 40 4.31 -10.75 2.42
N ASP A 41 5.34 -11.07 1.66
CA ASP A 41 6.65 -10.41 1.78
C ASP A 41 6.59 -8.95 1.26
N ILE A 42 5.69 -8.68 0.31
CA ILE A 42 5.48 -7.34 -0.26
C ILE A 42 4.57 -6.49 0.63
N CYS A 43 3.43 -7.05 1.03
CA CYS A 43 2.35 -6.26 1.67
C CYS A 43 2.20 -6.52 3.17
N GLY A 44 2.81 -7.58 3.69
CA GLY A 44 2.65 -8.02 5.06
C GLY A 44 1.29 -8.67 5.33
N GLN A 45 1.04 -8.93 6.61
CA GLN A 45 -0.21 -9.52 7.10
C GLN A 45 -1.44 -8.69 6.72
N THR A 46 -2.55 -9.36 6.42
CA THR A 46 -3.88 -8.75 6.28
C THR A 46 -4.60 -8.75 7.62
N SER A 47 -5.26 -7.65 7.95
CA SER A 47 -6.21 -7.60 9.06
C SER A 47 -7.50 -6.95 8.61
N ALA A 48 -8.62 -7.46 9.13
CA ALA A 48 -9.93 -6.90 8.91
C ALA A 48 -10.62 -6.66 10.26
N ASP A 49 -11.23 -5.50 10.42
CA ASP A 49 -11.96 -5.09 11.61
C ASP A 49 -13.01 -4.03 11.24
N GLY A 50 -14.21 -4.11 11.79
CA GLY A 50 -15.28 -3.12 11.56
C GLY A 50 -15.61 -2.81 10.09
N GLY A 51 -15.47 -3.78 9.18
CA GLY A 51 -15.67 -3.58 7.74
C GLY A 51 -14.48 -2.95 6.99
N LEU A 52 -13.43 -2.56 7.71
CA LEU A 52 -12.15 -2.14 7.14
C LEU A 52 -11.28 -3.38 6.89
N CYS A 53 -10.54 -3.38 5.79
CA CYS A 53 -9.51 -4.39 5.51
C CYS A 53 -8.29 -3.71 4.91
N ALA A 54 -7.11 -4.01 5.47
CA ALA A 54 -5.86 -3.57 4.90
C ALA A 54 -4.69 -4.49 5.21
N HIS A 55 -3.69 -4.46 4.33
CA HIS A 55 -2.39 -5.06 4.59
C HIS A 55 -1.53 -4.14 5.46
N ARG A 56 -0.72 -4.74 6.33
CA ARG A 56 0.16 -4.03 7.28
C ARG A 56 1.02 -2.98 6.60
N PHE A 57 1.75 -3.36 5.56
CA PHE A 57 2.66 -2.44 4.89
C PHE A 57 1.92 -1.43 4.01
N CYS A 58 0.77 -1.80 3.43
CA CYS A 58 -0.07 -0.82 2.71
C CYS A 58 -0.48 0.35 3.61
N LEU A 59 -0.84 0.08 4.87
CA LEU A 59 -1.13 1.13 5.86
C LEU A 59 0.14 1.85 6.29
N PHE A 60 1.19 1.11 6.62
CA PHE A 60 2.44 1.67 7.13
C PHE A 60 3.07 2.70 6.16
N PHE A 61 3.02 2.44 4.86
CA PHE A 61 3.55 3.33 3.83
C PHE A 61 2.56 4.40 3.34
N ALA A 62 1.32 4.42 3.85
CA ALA A 62 0.35 5.42 3.44
C ALA A 62 0.73 6.80 3.99
N ASN A 63 0.74 7.82 3.12
CA ASN A 63 1.25 9.15 3.41
C ASN A 63 0.53 9.89 4.57
N GLY A 64 -0.64 9.38 5.02
CA GLY A 64 -1.47 9.96 6.07
C GLY A 64 -1.30 9.35 7.46
N LEU A 65 -0.63 8.20 7.61
CA LEU A 65 -0.58 7.48 8.89
C LEU A 65 0.69 7.73 9.72
N LEU A 66 1.74 8.25 9.10
CA LEU A 66 3.03 8.55 9.74
C LEU A 66 2.97 9.65 10.82
N LYS A 67 1.88 10.43 10.88
CA LYS A 67 1.74 11.55 11.84
C LYS A 67 1.09 11.16 13.18
N TRP A 68 0.59 9.92 13.33
CA TRP A 68 -0.19 9.53 14.51
C TRP A 68 0.68 8.90 15.59
N LYS A 69 0.64 9.48 16.80
CA LYS A 69 1.57 9.19 17.90
C LYS A 69 1.03 8.27 18.99
N ARG A 70 -0.22 7.80 18.91
CA ARG A 70 -0.84 6.99 19.98
C ARG A 70 -1.65 5.82 19.42
N PRO A 71 -1.34 4.57 19.79
CA PRO A 71 -2.21 3.44 19.51
C PRO A 71 -3.42 3.49 20.43
N THR A 72 -4.63 3.50 19.86
CA THR A 72 -5.90 3.50 20.63
C THR A 72 -6.77 2.28 20.28
N GLY A 73 -6.20 1.27 19.61
CA GLY A 73 -6.93 0.12 19.07
C GLY A 73 -7.23 0.27 17.57
N GLY A 74 -7.64 -0.83 16.92
CA GLY A 74 -7.90 -0.92 15.48
C GLY A 74 -6.83 -1.71 14.70
N ILE A 75 -6.91 -1.67 13.37
CA ILE A 75 -6.04 -2.45 12.48
C ILE A 75 -4.56 -2.10 12.73
N PHE A 76 -3.76 -3.08 13.15
CA PHE A 76 -2.34 -2.95 13.49
C PHE A 76 -2.04 -1.79 14.48
N GLY A 77 -2.99 -1.47 15.36
CA GLY A 77 -2.86 -0.38 16.34
C GLY A 77 -3.14 1.02 15.78
N PHE A 78 -3.56 1.15 14.51
CA PHE A 78 -4.05 2.40 13.95
C PHE A 78 -5.55 2.57 14.26
N PRO A 79 -5.98 3.77 14.71
CA PRO A 79 -7.38 4.02 14.99
C PRO A 79 -8.23 3.94 13.72
N PRO A 80 -9.45 3.37 13.77
CA PRO A 80 -10.34 3.23 12.62
C PRO A 80 -10.55 4.53 11.84
N ASP A 81 -10.73 5.66 12.52
CA ASP A 81 -10.94 6.97 11.86
C ASP A 81 -9.73 7.41 11.02
N ALA A 82 -8.50 7.17 11.50
CA ALA A 82 -7.29 7.49 10.74
C ALA A 82 -7.13 6.58 9.51
N ILE A 83 -7.50 5.31 9.65
CA ILE A 83 -7.52 4.35 8.53
C ILE A 83 -8.55 4.79 7.49
N GLN A 84 -9.77 5.12 7.92
CA GLN A 84 -10.84 5.56 7.05
C GLN A 84 -10.48 6.85 6.31
N HIS A 85 -9.96 7.85 7.03
CA HIS A 85 -9.47 9.10 6.42
C HIS A 85 -8.36 8.84 5.39
N THR A 86 -7.42 7.95 5.71
CA THR A 86 -6.36 7.54 4.77
C THR A 86 -6.92 6.87 3.52
N ILE A 87 -7.92 6.01 3.66
CA ILE A 87 -8.61 5.36 2.53
C ILE A 87 -9.33 6.41 1.67
N GLN A 88 -10.01 7.37 2.28
CA GLN A 88 -10.71 8.45 1.56
C GLN A 88 -9.73 9.30 0.74
N LEU A 89 -8.59 9.69 1.32
CA LEU A 89 -7.53 10.40 0.58
C LEU A 89 -6.94 9.56 -0.55
N ALA A 90 -6.76 8.26 -0.31
CA ALA A 90 -6.22 7.35 -1.31
C ALA A 90 -7.19 7.10 -2.47
N ASP A 91 -8.51 7.13 -2.26
CA ASP A 91 -9.51 6.94 -3.32
C ASP A 91 -9.53 8.10 -4.34
N GLN A 92 -9.10 9.29 -3.91
CA GLN A 92 -8.91 10.45 -4.80
C GLN A 92 -7.69 10.31 -5.70
N LYS A 93 -6.76 9.39 -5.38
CA LYS A 93 -5.50 9.19 -6.09
C LYS A 93 -5.53 7.94 -6.95
N ARG A 94 -4.99 8.05 -8.16
CA ARG A 94 -4.86 6.94 -9.11
C ARG A 94 -3.43 6.42 -9.13
N CYS A 95 -3.28 5.11 -9.18
CA CYS A 95 -1.99 4.46 -9.30
C CYS A 95 -1.38 4.77 -10.67
N PHE A 96 -0.14 5.24 -10.70
CA PHE A 96 0.58 5.54 -11.93
C PHE A 96 0.79 4.29 -12.80
N VAL A 97 0.95 3.11 -12.19
CA VAL A 97 1.23 1.84 -12.88
C VAL A 97 -0.06 1.20 -13.41
N CYS A 98 -1.03 0.89 -12.53
CA CYS A 98 -2.24 0.15 -12.93
C CYS A 98 -3.47 1.03 -13.19
N ARG A 99 -3.36 2.35 -13.00
CA ARG A 99 -4.45 3.34 -13.16
C ARG A 99 -5.66 3.18 -12.22
N GLY A 100 -5.66 2.19 -11.32
CA GLY A 100 -6.71 2.00 -10.32
C GLY A 100 -6.68 3.04 -9.19
N LYS A 101 -7.81 3.28 -8.52
CA LYS A 101 -7.92 4.14 -7.33
C LYS A 101 -7.30 3.50 -6.07
N GLY A 102 -7.12 4.26 -5.00
CA GLY A 102 -6.61 3.78 -3.71
C GLY A 102 -5.09 3.92 -3.55
N ALA A 103 -4.44 4.70 -4.42
CA ALA A 103 -2.99 4.83 -4.45
C ALA A 103 -2.47 5.72 -3.29
N ALA A 104 -2.26 5.10 -2.14
CA ALA A 104 -1.95 5.80 -0.88
C ALA A 104 -0.47 6.22 -0.71
N ILE A 105 0.43 5.73 -1.57
CA ILE A 105 1.86 6.04 -1.52
C ILE A 105 2.13 7.10 -2.58
N SER A 106 2.60 8.28 -2.19
CA SER A 106 2.97 9.34 -3.13
C SER A 106 4.47 9.28 -3.44
N CYS A 107 4.84 9.67 -4.67
CA CYS A 107 6.24 9.91 -5.01
C CYS A 107 6.79 10.98 -4.08
N ALA A 108 8.06 10.84 -3.71
CA ALA A 108 8.67 11.73 -2.75
C ALA A 108 9.51 12.84 -3.39
N GLU A 109 9.63 12.81 -4.72
CA GLU A 109 10.22 13.91 -5.49
C GLU A 109 9.31 15.14 -5.40
N THR A 110 9.89 16.30 -5.10
CA THR A 110 9.14 17.55 -4.97
C THR A 110 8.46 17.89 -6.30
N GLY A 111 7.18 18.21 -6.27
CA GLY A 111 6.39 18.49 -7.47
C GLY A 111 5.96 17.25 -8.26
N CYS A 112 6.31 16.03 -7.82
CA CYS A 112 5.83 14.82 -8.45
C CYS A 112 4.47 14.38 -7.87
N GLU A 113 3.43 14.42 -8.70
CA GLU A 113 2.06 14.06 -8.27
C GLU A 113 1.75 12.56 -8.40
N ARG A 114 2.75 11.74 -8.78
CA ARG A 114 2.57 10.30 -9.00
C ARG A 114 2.25 9.60 -7.69
N SER A 115 1.29 8.69 -7.74
CA SER A 115 0.89 7.87 -6.60
C SER A 115 0.85 6.39 -6.97
N PHE A 116 1.03 5.51 -5.99
CA PHE A 116 1.19 4.08 -6.18
C PHE A 116 0.42 3.28 -5.12
N HIS A 117 -0.05 2.09 -5.50
CA HIS A 117 -0.26 1.02 -4.52
C HIS A 117 1.11 0.46 -4.12
N LEU A 118 1.27 -0.02 -2.89
CA LEU A 118 2.51 -0.68 -2.46
C LEU A 118 2.99 -1.79 -3.43
N PRO A 119 2.17 -2.80 -3.78
CA PRO A 119 2.57 -3.84 -4.74
C PRO A 119 2.78 -3.34 -6.17
N CYS A 120 2.35 -2.11 -6.48
CA CYS A 120 2.63 -1.47 -7.77
C CYS A 120 3.90 -0.62 -7.72
N ALA A 121 4.28 -0.10 -6.55
CA ALA A 121 5.53 0.63 -6.38
C ALA A 121 6.72 -0.30 -6.59
N GLU A 122 6.69 -1.49 -5.99
CA GLU A 122 7.73 -2.51 -6.18
C GLU A 122 7.85 -2.96 -7.64
N LYS A 123 6.72 -3.25 -8.31
CA LYS A 123 6.71 -3.63 -9.74
C LYS A 123 7.08 -2.49 -10.68
N GLY A 124 6.92 -1.24 -10.24
CA GLY A 124 7.20 -0.05 -11.03
C GLY A 124 8.60 0.51 -10.80
N GLU A 125 9.50 -0.27 -10.20
CA GLU A 125 10.88 0.13 -9.82
C GLU A 125 10.91 1.38 -8.93
N CYS A 126 9.81 1.64 -8.22
CA CYS A 126 9.70 2.72 -7.24
C CYS A 126 10.17 2.18 -5.89
N VAL A 127 11.33 2.68 -5.44
CA VAL A 127 11.92 2.23 -4.18
C VAL A 127 11.14 2.81 -3.00
N THR A 128 10.34 2.02 -2.27
CA THR A 128 9.77 2.49 -0.99
C THR A 128 10.82 2.40 0.12
N GLN A 129 11.76 3.35 0.16
CA GLN A 129 12.76 3.43 1.24
C GLN A 129 12.17 4.13 2.47
N TYR A 130 11.94 3.35 3.53
CA TYR A 130 11.70 3.87 4.87
C TYR A 130 13.05 4.18 5.51
N PHE A 131 13.47 5.45 5.54
CA PHE A 131 14.52 5.87 6.45
C PHE A 131 13.90 5.94 7.85
N GLY A 132 14.07 4.86 8.62
CA GLY A 132 13.82 4.88 10.06
C GLY A 132 14.46 6.12 10.66
N GLN A 133 13.74 6.81 11.54
CA GLN A 133 14.31 7.94 12.28
C GLN A 133 15.45 7.42 13.16
N HIS A 134 16.67 7.43 12.63
CA HIS A 134 17.86 7.43 13.46
C HIS A 134 17.92 8.80 14.13
N ARG A 135 18.05 8.75 15.46
CA ARG A 135 18.13 9.86 16.41
C ARG A 135 19.09 10.96 15.98
#